data_AF-A0A3Q7HZ54-F1
#
_entry.id   AF-A0A3Q7HZ54-F1
#
_cell.length_a   1.000
_cell.length_b   1.000
_cell.length_c   1.000
_cell.angle_alpha   90.00
_cell.angle_beta   90.00
_cell.angle_gamma   90.00
#
_symmetry.space_group_name_H-M   'P 1'
#
loop_
_entity.id
_entity.type
_entity.pdbx_description
1 polymer ?
#
loop_
_entity_poly.entity_id
_entity_poly.type
_entity_poly.pdbx_seq_one_letter_code
_entity_poly.pdbx_strand_id
1 'polypeptide(L)'
;MSYFDSYLDGFYYWKKIDENRRCEILAFDFRNEEFQVIQTPDVFNSNLGTLGLYDGYVSMLFHYLVENKTCIEIWLMEKFGFWTKKLVIESNLILKRPIGYGVNGEIFVETKSSNLEMIDPRTQEIVECVGPILGNGYSLQVLVYKKSLVSIKKLTTRNFIKDLEFEQLRI
;
A
#
# COMPACT_ATOMS: atom_id res chain seq x y z
N MET A 1 -8.74 4.98 9.15
CA MET A 1 -8.43 3.72 8.47
C MET A 1 -8.89 3.88 7.04
N SER A 2 -8.01 3.73 6.04
CA SER A 2 -8.47 3.70 4.65
C SER A 2 -9.27 2.41 4.43
N TYR A 3 -10.39 2.48 3.72
CA TYR A 3 -11.21 1.31 3.37
C TYR A 3 -10.63 0.50 2.20
N PHE A 4 -9.60 1.04 1.53
CA PHE A 4 -8.93 0.40 0.39
C PHE A 4 -7.41 0.64 0.46
N ASP A 5 -6.64 -0.23 -0.19
CA ASP A 5 -5.17 -0.14 -0.21
C ASP A 5 -4.68 0.73 -1.38
N SER A 6 -5.33 0.68 -2.53
CA SER A 6 -4.92 1.43 -3.73
C SER A 6 -6.06 1.74 -4.69
N TYR A 7 -5.85 2.75 -5.55
CA TYR A 7 -6.75 3.12 -6.63
C TYR A 7 -5.97 3.29 -7.93
N LEU A 8 -6.44 2.67 -9.01
CA LEU A 8 -5.84 2.79 -10.35
C LEU A 8 -6.92 2.68 -11.42
N ASP A 9 -6.96 3.63 -12.34
CA ASP A 9 -7.80 3.61 -13.56
C ASP A 9 -9.29 3.33 -13.36
N GLY A 10 -9.86 3.75 -12.23
CA GLY A 10 -11.27 3.55 -11.91
C GLY A 10 -11.55 2.31 -11.06
N PHE A 11 -10.52 1.60 -10.65
CA PHE A 11 -10.64 0.46 -9.74
C PHE A 11 -10.08 0.80 -8.36
N TYR A 12 -10.81 0.41 -7.33
CA TYR A 12 -10.30 0.34 -5.96
C TYR A 12 -9.85 -1.08 -5.67
N TYR A 13 -8.69 -1.23 -5.02
CA TYR A 13 -8.10 -2.52 -4.69
C TYR A 13 -7.84 -2.64 -3.19
N TRP A 14 -8.10 -3.81 -2.63
CA TRP A 14 -7.70 -4.15 -1.27
C TRP A 14 -7.45 -5.65 -1.12
N LYS A 15 -6.59 -5.99 -0.16
CA LYS A 15 -6.34 -7.39 0.18
C LYS A 15 -7.55 -8.00 0.87
N LYS A 16 -7.86 -9.23 0.49
CA LYS A 16 -8.76 -10.14 1.18
C LYS A 16 -7.94 -11.35 1.63
N ILE A 17 -8.12 -11.73 2.88
CA ILE A 17 -7.49 -12.93 3.44
C ILE A 17 -8.63 -13.91 3.72
N ASP A 18 -8.58 -15.09 3.11
CA ASP A 18 -9.57 -16.13 3.36
C ASP A 18 -9.24 -16.93 4.64
N GLU A 19 -10.14 -17.85 5.01
CA GLU A 19 -9.96 -18.72 6.19
C GLU A 19 -8.71 -19.60 6.11
N ASN A 20 -8.26 -19.92 4.89
CA ASN A 20 -7.06 -20.70 4.62
C ASN A 20 -5.79 -19.83 4.58
N ARG A 21 -5.88 -18.53 4.94
CA ARG A 21 -4.80 -17.54 4.88
C ARG A 21 -4.25 -17.32 3.47
N ARG A 22 -5.04 -17.61 2.45
CA ARG A 22 -4.71 -17.23 1.08
C ARG A 22 -4.97 -15.75 0.90
N CYS A 23 -4.05 -15.09 0.22
CA CYS A 23 -4.26 -13.73 -0.21
C CYS A 23 -5.09 -13.75 -1.50
N GLU A 24 -6.13 -12.94 -1.56
CA GLU A 24 -6.82 -12.57 -2.78
C GLU A 24 -6.84 -11.04 -2.84
N ILE A 25 -7.02 -10.48 -4.04
CA ILE A 25 -7.26 -9.04 -4.19
C ILE A 25 -8.71 -8.85 -4.58
N LEU A 26 -9.43 -8.05 -3.80
CA LEU A 26 -10.73 -7.54 -4.22
C LEU A 26 -10.51 -6.27 -5.03
N ALA A 27 -11.13 -6.22 -6.19
CA ALA A 27 -11.21 -5.05 -7.04
C ALA A 27 -12.65 -4.59 -7.15
N PHE A 28 -12.90 -3.30 -6.97
CA PHE A 28 -14.20 -2.69 -7.24
C PHE A 28 -14.08 -1.79 -8.45
N ASP A 29 -14.76 -2.16 -9.53
CA ASP A 29 -14.89 -1.36 -10.74
C ASP A 29 -15.88 -0.22 -10.47
N PHE A 30 -15.36 0.99 -10.28
CA PHE A 30 -16.21 2.14 -10.00
C PHE A 30 -17.08 2.56 -11.18
N ARG A 31 -16.74 2.14 -12.41
CA ARG A 31 -17.49 2.52 -13.63
C ARG A 31 -18.74 1.66 -13.80
N ASN A 32 -18.60 0.37 -13.50
CA ASN A 32 -19.67 -0.61 -13.64
C ASN A 32 -20.34 -0.96 -12.30
N GLU A 33 -19.78 -0.47 -11.18
CA GLU A 33 -20.22 -0.76 -9.81
C GLU A 33 -20.16 -2.26 -9.45
N GLU A 34 -19.14 -2.97 -9.96
CA GLU A 34 -19.00 -4.41 -9.81
C GLU A 34 -17.78 -4.80 -8.98
N PHE A 35 -17.95 -5.80 -8.09
CA PHE A 35 -16.85 -6.42 -7.38
C PHE A 35 -16.27 -7.58 -8.17
N GLN A 36 -14.95 -7.68 -8.17
CA GLN A 36 -14.18 -8.72 -8.83
C GLN A 36 -13.16 -9.29 -7.86
N VAL A 37 -12.96 -10.60 -7.91
CA VAL A 37 -11.93 -11.29 -7.13
C VAL A 37 -10.77 -11.62 -8.06
N ILE A 38 -9.59 -11.11 -7.73
CA ILE A 38 -8.36 -11.38 -8.44
C ILE A 38 -7.55 -12.39 -7.61
N GLN A 39 -7.27 -13.52 -8.24
CA GLN A 39 -6.40 -14.54 -7.67
C GLN A 39 -4.95 -14.03 -7.64
N THR A 40 -4.23 -14.37 -6.59
CA THR A 40 -2.80 -14.08 -6.48
C THR A 40 -1.98 -15.37 -6.60
N PRO A 41 -0.70 -15.29 -6.99
CA PRO A 41 0.21 -16.43 -6.92
C PRO A 41 0.22 -17.06 -5.52
N ASP A 42 0.37 -18.38 -5.44
CA ASP A 42 0.41 -19.12 -4.15
C ASP A 42 1.53 -18.65 -3.21
N VAL A 43 2.58 -18.05 -3.76
CA VAL A 43 3.71 -17.48 -3.00
C VAL A 43 3.32 -16.21 -2.23
N PHE A 44 2.15 -15.63 -2.49
CA PHE A 44 1.70 -14.40 -1.81
C PHE A 44 1.20 -14.75 -0.41
N ASN A 45 2.09 -14.63 0.57
CA ASN A 45 1.72 -14.77 1.97
C ASN A 45 0.91 -13.54 2.43
N SER A 46 -0.32 -13.79 2.88
CA SER A 46 -1.29 -12.76 3.29
C SER A 46 -0.77 -11.79 4.37
N ASN A 47 0.16 -12.26 5.21
CA ASN A 47 0.67 -11.51 6.36
C ASN A 47 1.91 -10.66 6.05
N LEU A 48 2.53 -10.84 4.88
CA LEU A 48 3.88 -10.30 4.61
C LEU A 48 3.94 -9.33 3.40
N GLY A 49 2.84 -9.20 2.65
CA GLY A 49 2.77 -8.32 1.46
C GLY A 49 2.09 -6.99 1.73
N THR A 50 2.64 -5.91 1.16
CA THR A 50 1.97 -4.60 1.07
C THR A 50 1.41 -4.42 -0.33
N LEU A 51 0.09 -4.29 -0.44
CA LEU A 51 -0.58 -3.95 -1.69
C LEU A 51 -0.44 -2.44 -1.91
N GLY A 52 -0.05 -2.06 -3.13
CA GLY A 52 0.26 -0.68 -3.45
C GLY A 52 0.27 -0.44 -4.94
N LEU A 53 0.79 0.72 -5.34
CA LEU A 53 1.15 1.01 -6.72
C LEU A 53 2.67 0.92 -6.89
N TYR A 54 3.13 0.62 -8.10
CA TYR A 54 4.52 0.76 -8.52
C TYR A 54 4.55 1.10 -10.00
N ASP A 55 5.13 2.24 -10.34
CA ASP A 55 5.31 2.71 -11.72
C ASP A 55 4.03 2.62 -12.59
N GLY A 56 2.89 3.00 -12.01
CA GLY A 56 1.60 2.98 -12.71
C GLY A 56 0.88 1.62 -12.76
N TYR A 57 1.40 0.59 -12.11
CA TYR A 57 0.75 -0.72 -11.98
C TYR A 57 0.31 -1.00 -10.55
N VAL A 58 -0.72 -1.84 -10.39
CA VAL A 58 -1.01 -2.45 -9.09
C VAL A 58 0.14 -3.39 -8.75
N SER A 59 0.61 -3.33 -7.51
CA SER A 59 1.81 -4.02 -7.08
C SER A 59 1.64 -4.68 -5.72
N MET A 60 2.42 -5.72 -5.49
CA MET A 60 2.56 -6.37 -4.19
C MET A 60 4.04 -6.38 -3.82
N LEU A 61 4.36 -5.77 -2.67
CA LEU A 61 5.72 -5.69 -2.15
C LEU A 61 5.87 -6.66 -0.98
N PHE A 62 6.78 -7.62 -1.10
CA PHE A 62 7.13 -8.56 -0.05
C PHE A 62 8.52 -8.24 0.48
N HIS A 63 8.77 -8.56 1.75
CA HIS A 63 10.11 -8.50 2.30
C HIS A 63 10.47 -9.78 3.05
N TYR A 64 11.74 -10.15 3.02
CA TYR A 64 12.29 -11.27 3.75
C TYR A 64 13.78 -11.04 4.04
N LEU A 65 14.34 -11.79 4.99
CA LEU A 65 15.73 -11.67 5.39
C LEU A 65 16.59 -12.77 4.73
N VAL A 66 17.71 -12.39 4.13
CA VAL A 66 18.74 -13.30 3.61
C VAL A 66 20.09 -12.83 4.13
N GLU A 67 20.84 -13.68 4.84
CA GLU A 67 22.21 -13.39 5.30
C GLU A 67 22.36 -12.01 5.99
N ASN A 68 21.39 -11.64 6.83
CA ASN A 68 21.29 -10.35 7.54
C ASN A 68 20.99 -9.12 6.68
N LYS A 69 20.67 -9.29 5.41
CA LYS A 69 20.12 -8.23 4.55
C LYS A 69 18.62 -8.43 4.37
N THR A 70 17.87 -7.34 4.26
CA THR A 70 16.47 -7.43 3.85
C THR A 70 16.40 -7.37 2.33
N CYS A 71 15.71 -8.34 1.74
CA CYS A 71 15.30 -8.29 0.35
C CYS A 71 13.86 -7.77 0.27
N ILE A 72 13.56 -6.92 -0.71
CA ILE A 72 12.21 -6.51 -1.07
C ILE A 72 11.91 -7.02 -2.48
N GLU A 73 10.93 -7.91 -2.60
CA GLU A 73 10.42 -8.35 -3.89
C GLU A 73 9.22 -7.51 -4.31
N ILE A 74 9.24 -7.06 -5.56
CA ILE A 74 8.15 -6.29 -6.14
C ILE A 74 7.52 -7.10 -7.26
N TRP A 75 6.23 -7.38 -7.10
CA TRP A 75 5.38 -8.04 -8.10
C TRP A 75 4.40 -7.04 -8.68
N LEU A 76 4.18 -7.10 -10.00
CA LEU A 76 3.28 -6.21 -10.71
C LEU A 76 2.14 -7.00 -11.36
N MET A 77 0.94 -6.43 -11.31
CA MET A 77 -0.20 -6.89 -12.11
C MET A 77 -0.19 -6.15 -13.45
N GLU A 78 0.69 -6.56 -14.38
CA GLU A 78 0.85 -5.95 -15.71
C GLU A 78 -0.37 -6.17 -16.60
N LYS A 79 -1.10 -7.28 -16.38
CA LYS A 79 -2.40 -7.57 -16.97
C LYS A 79 -3.34 -7.98 -15.84
N PHE A 80 -4.62 -7.59 -15.94
CA PHE A 80 -5.61 -7.88 -14.90
C PHE A 80 -5.63 -9.37 -14.53
N GLY A 81 -5.32 -9.67 -13.26
CA GLY A 81 -5.22 -11.03 -12.73
C GLY A 81 -3.91 -11.79 -12.99
N PHE A 82 -2.97 -11.22 -13.74
CA PHE A 82 -1.68 -11.84 -14.04
C PHE A 82 -0.54 -11.08 -13.37
N TRP A 83 0.14 -11.75 -12.45
CA TRP A 83 1.20 -11.19 -11.63
C TRP A 83 2.57 -11.65 -12.13
N THR A 84 3.50 -10.69 -12.27
CA THR A 84 4.88 -10.95 -12.67
C THR A 84 5.83 -10.39 -11.60
N LYS A 85 6.83 -11.18 -11.17
CA LYS A 85 7.92 -10.69 -10.34
C LYS A 85 8.81 -9.77 -11.18
N LYS A 86 8.93 -8.50 -10.78
CA LYS A 86 9.64 -7.49 -11.57
C LYS A 86 11.05 -7.20 -11.08
N LEU A 87 11.20 -7.03 -9.77
CA LEU A 87 12.45 -6.57 -9.18
C LEU A 87 12.65 -7.19 -7.80
N VAL A 88 13.93 -7.34 -7.42
CA VAL A 88 14.36 -7.60 -6.05
C VAL A 88 15.34 -6.50 -5.66
N ILE A 89 15.08 -5.84 -4.52
CA ILE A 89 15.95 -4.82 -3.95
C ILE A 89 16.61 -5.44 -2.73
N GLU A 90 17.93 -5.33 -2.59
CA GLU A 90 18.63 -5.72 -1.38
C GLU A 90 18.97 -4.47 -0.56
N SER A 91 18.71 -4.53 0.74
CA SER A 91 19.02 -3.43 1.65
C SER A 91 19.71 -3.95 2.90
N ASN A 92 20.69 -3.19 3.38
CA ASN A 92 21.31 -3.41 4.68
C ASN A 92 20.39 -2.99 5.84
N LEU A 93 19.27 -2.33 5.56
CA LEU A 93 18.25 -2.04 6.55
C LEU A 93 17.53 -3.32 6.97
N ILE A 94 17.25 -3.43 8.27
CA ILE A 94 16.37 -4.48 8.79
C ILE A 94 14.94 -3.92 8.81
N LEU A 95 14.11 -4.39 7.89
CA LEU A 95 12.76 -3.86 7.70
C LEU A 95 11.73 -4.57 8.58
N LYS A 96 10.71 -3.82 8.95
CA LYS A 96 9.45 -4.34 9.49
C LYS A 96 8.43 -4.56 8.39
N ARG A 97 8.37 -3.67 7.39
CA ARG A 97 7.56 -3.83 6.16
C ARG A 97 7.89 -2.77 5.11
N PRO A 98 7.67 -3.06 3.81
CA PRO A 98 7.51 -2.03 2.80
C PRO A 98 6.20 -1.26 3.02
N ILE A 99 6.18 0.04 2.70
CA ILE A 99 5.01 0.90 2.83
C ILE A 99 4.39 1.20 1.46
N GLY A 100 5.22 1.43 0.43
CA GLY A 100 4.74 1.68 -0.92
C GLY A 100 5.74 2.41 -1.80
N TYR A 101 5.29 2.77 -3.00
CA TYR A 101 6.07 3.48 -4.01
C TYR A 101 5.78 4.98 -3.97
N GLY A 102 6.86 5.76 -3.99
CA GLY A 102 6.84 7.21 -4.00
C GLY A 102 6.65 7.81 -5.39
N VAL A 103 6.43 9.13 -5.41
CA VAL A 103 6.20 9.86 -6.67
C VAL A 103 7.47 10.04 -7.50
N ASN A 104 8.66 9.98 -6.88
CA ASN A 104 9.94 10.11 -7.60
C ASN A 104 10.60 8.75 -7.88
N GLY A 105 9.91 7.65 -7.58
CA GLY A 105 10.41 6.30 -7.83
C GLY A 105 11.01 5.59 -6.62
N GLU A 106 11.09 6.26 -5.47
CA GLU A 106 11.57 5.69 -4.22
C GLU A 106 10.62 4.63 -3.64
N ILE A 107 11.15 3.70 -2.86
CA ILE A 107 10.38 2.78 -2.02
C ILE A 107 10.41 3.29 -0.58
N PHE A 108 9.23 3.57 -0.05
CA PHE A 108 9.06 3.86 1.37
C PHE A 108 9.05 2.56 2.16
N VAL A 109 9.85 2.52 3.23
CA VAL A 109 9.97 1.36 4.11
C VAL A 109 9.89 1.77 5.57
N GLU A 110 9.30 0.89 6.38
CA GLU A 110 9.34 0.98 7.84
C GLU A 110 10.40 0.02 8.35
N THR A 111 11.37 0.53 9.10
CA THR A 111 12.43 -0.28 9.73
C THR A 111 11.90 -0.96 11.00
N LYS A 112 12.64 -1.95 11.51
CA LYS A 112 12.33 -2.54 12.82
C LYS A 112 12.42 -1.56 14.00
N SER A 113 13.19 -0.49 13.85
CA SER A 113 13.23 0.62 14.81
C SER A 113 12.10 1.63 14.61
N SER A 114 11.11 1.31 13.78
CA SER A 114 9.96 2.18 13.46
C SER A 114 10.36 3.54 12.88
N ASN A 115 11.44 3.57 12.09
CA ASN A 115 11.76 4.72 11.25
C ASN A 115 11.17 4.54 9.86
N LEU A 116 10.76 5.65 9.25
CA LEU A 116 10.43 5.74 7.84
C LEU A 116 11.67 6.14 7.04
N GLU A 117 12.04 5.30 6.09
CA GLU A 117 13.20 5.48 5.21
C GLU A 117 12.75 5.39 3.75
N MET A 118 13.49 6.04 2.85
CA MET A 118 13.28 5.98 1.40
C MET A 118 14.48 5.31 0.73
N ILE A 119 14.22 4.27 -0.06
CA ILE A 119 15.23 3.54 -0.82
C ILE A 119 15.06 3.84 -2.30
N ASP A 120 16.13 4.18 -3.01
CA ASP A 120 16.11 4.18 -4.48
C ASP A 120 16.22 2.74 -4.98
N PRO A 121 15.21 2.19 -5.68
CA PRO A 121 15.23 0.81 -6.15
C PRO A 121 16.32 0.52 -7.20
N ARG A 122 16.89 1.55 -7.85
CA ARG A 122 17.92 1.41 -8.89
C ARG A 122 19.32 1.32 -8.30
N THR A 123 19.63 2.18 -7.33
CA THR A 123 20.94 2.19 -6.66
C THR A 123 20.96 1.29 -5.43
N GLN A 124 19.78 0.96 -4.89
CA GLN A 124 19.57 0.23 -3.64
C GLN A 124 20.10 0.98 -2.40
N GLU A 125 20.33 2.29 -2.55
CA GLU A 125 20.80 3.16 -1.48
C GLU A 125 19.63 3.86 -0.78
N ILE A 126 19.88 4.25 0.48
CA ILE A 126 18.95 5.10 1.23
C ILE A 126 19.12 6.52 0.70
N VAL A 127 18.05 7.08 0.16
CA VAL A 127 18.06 8.44 -0.39
C VAL A 127 17.61 9.48 0.63
N GLU A 128 16.76 9.10 1.59
CA GLU A 128 16.28 10.02 2.62
C GLU A 128 15.84 9.27 3.90
N CYS A 129 16.24 9.79 5.05
CA CYS A 129 15.75 9.39 6.37
C CYS A 129 14.63 10.34 6.81
N VAL A 130 13.37 9.90 6.70
CA VAL A 130 12.22 10.76 7.05
C VAL A 130 12.06 10.89 8.56
N GLY A 131 12.42 9.85 9.32
CA GLY A 131 12.46 9.87 10.77
C GLY A 131 11.48 8.90 11.45
N PRO A 132 11.32 9.00 12.78
CA PRO A 132 10.56 8.04 13.56
C PRO A 132 9.04 8.16 13.30
N ILE A 133 8.38 7.01 13.21
CA ILE A 133 6.92 6.93 13.15
C ILE A 133 6.38 6.99 14.58
N LEU A 134 5.65 8.05 14.93
CA LEU A 134 5.03 8.19 16.25
C LEU A 134 3.74 7.35 16.32
N GLY A 135 3.65 6.43 17.29
CA GLY A 135 2.46 5.61 17.57
C GLY A 135 2.62 4.13 17.23
N ASN A 136 1.70 3.29 17.73
CA ASN A 136 1.77 1.84 17.51
C ASN A 136 1.42 1.52 16.04
N GLY A 137 2.47 1.31 15.25
CA GLY A 137 2.43 1.35 13.79
C GLY A 137 1.84 0.12 13.11
N TYR A 138 0.66 0.30 12.51
CA TYR A 138 0.15 -0.46 11.35
C TYR A 138 -0.74 0.41 10.42
N SER A 139 -0.87 1.71 10.67
CA SER A 139 -1.77 2.61 9.93
C SER A 139 -1.08 3.46 8.87
N LEU A 140 0.25 3.39 8.73
CA LEU A 140 0.97 4.19 7.73
C LEU A 140 0.72 3.63 6.33
N GLN A 141 0.35 4.53 5.41
CA GLN A 141 0.07 4.27 4.01
C GLN A 141 0.70 5.38 3.16
N VAL A 142 1.18 5.03 1.96
CA VAL A 142 1.59 6.00 0.95
C VAL A 142 0.47 6.13 -0.07
N LEU A 143 0.03 7.36 -0.32
CA LEU A 143 -0.99 7.67 -1.31
C LEU A 143 -0.40 8.59 -2.38
N VAL A 144 -0.40 8.13 -3.63
CA VAL A 144 -0.04 8.96 -4.77
C VAL A 144 -1.23 9.87 -5.09
N TYR A 145 -1.15 11.13 -4.67
CA TYR A 145 -2.19 12.11 -4.93
C TYR A 145 -2.04 12.73 -6.32
N LYS A 146 -3.01 12.45 -7.21
CA LYS A 146 -3.14 13.16 -8.49
C LYS A 146 -3.89 14.47 -8.26
N LYS A 147 -3.22 15.60 -8.50
CA LYS A 147 -3.82 16.93 -8.36
C LYS A 147 -5.05 17.07 -9.27
N SER A 148 -6.21 17.34 -8.69
CA SER A 148 -7.42 17.69 -9.43
C SER A 148 -7.35 19.13 -9.95
N LEU A 149 -7.89 19.37 -11.16
CA LEU A 149 -8.12 20.71 -11.71
C LEU A 149 -9.34 21.40 -11.08
N VAL A 150 -10.15 20.65 -10.32
CA VAL A 150 -11.25 21.22 -9.55
C VAL A 150 -10.66 21.84 -8.29
N SER A 151 -10.78 23.17 -8.18
CA SER A 151 -10.45 23.87 -6.94
C SER A 151 -11.36 23.38 -5.83
N ILE A 152 -10.77 22.77 -4.79
CA ILE A 152 -11.47 22.60 -3.51
C ILE A 152 -11.59 24.01 -2.96
N LYS A 153 -12.74 24.67 -3.21
CA LYS A 153 -13.08 25.92 -2.52
C LYS A 153 -12.89 25.63 -1.04
N LYS A 154 -12.02 26.42 -0.40
CA LYS A 154 -11.72 26.37 1.03
C LYS A 154 -13.04 26.14 1.78
N LEU A 155 -13.27 24.93 2.26
CA LEU A 155 -14.36 24.67 3.20
C LEU A 155 -13.94 25.40 4.46
N THR A 156 -14.46 26.61 4.65
CA THR A 156 -14.27 27.38 5.86
C THR A 156 -14.78 26.52 7.01
N THR A 157 -13.94 26.31 8.02
CA THR A 157 -14.12 25.41 9.16
C THR A 157 -15.26 25.85 10.09
N ARG A 158 -16.49 25.92 9.58
CA ARG A 158 -17.71 26.17 10.34
C ARG A 158 -18.81 25.34 9.72
N ASN A 159 -18.99 24.11 10.20
CA ASN A 159 -20.29 23.43 10.44
C ASN A 159 -20.28 21.89 10.36
N PHE A 160 -19.17 21.20 10.11
CA PHE A 160 -19.18 19.72 9.99
C PHE A 160 -19.18 18.92 11.31
N ILE A 161 -19.42 19.53 12.48
CA ILE A 161 -19.49 18.78 13.76
C ILE A 161 -20.93 18.53 14.25
N LYS A 162 -21.98 19.00 13.56
CA LYS A 162 -23.35 18.86 14.09
C LYS A 162 -24.17 17.64 13.65
N ASP A 163 -23.75 16.88 12.62
CA ASP A 163 -24.64 15.85 12.06
C ASP A 163 -24.10 14.41 12.15
N LEU A 164 -23.22 14.12 13.12
CA LEU A 164 -22.83 12.75 13.47
C LEU A 164 -23.37 12.40 14.87
N GLU A 165 -24.70 12.41 15.02
CA GLU A 165 -25.36 11.68 16.09
C GLU A 165 -25.43 10.21 15.68
N PHE A 166 -24.59 9.38 16.29
CA PHE A 166 -24.75 7.93 16.26
C PHE A 166 -25.96 7.57 17.12
N GLU A 167 -27.06 7.15 16.51
CA GLU A 167 -28.09 6.38 17.21
C GLU A 167 -27.46 5.07 17.71
N GLN A 168 -27.28 4.96 19.03
CA GLN A 168 -27.07 3.69 19.69
C GLN A 168 -28.37 2.89 19.63
N LEU A 169 -28.46 1.94 18.69
CA LEU A 169 -29.44 0.86 18.78
C LEU A 169 -29.03 -0.08 19.92
N ARG A 170 -29.78 -0.01 21.02
CA ARG A 170 -29.83 -1.05 22.05
C ARG A 170 -30.47 -2.31 21.46
N ILE A 171 -29.77 -3.44 21.57
CA ILE A 171 -30.38 -4.74 21.92
C ILE A 171 -29.48 -5.37 22.97
#